data_AF-A0A660Q4B6-F1
#
_entry.id   AF-A0A660Q4B6-F1
#
_cell.length_a   1.000
_cell.length_b   1.000
_cell.length_c   1.000
_cell.angle_alpha   90.00
_cell.angle_beta   90.00
_cell.angle_gamma   90.00
#
_symmetry.space_group_name_H-M   'P 1'
#
loop_
_entity.id
_entity.type
_entity.pdbx_description
1 polymer ?
#
loop_
_entity_poly.entity_id
_entity_poly.type
_entity_poly.pdbx_seq_one_letter_code
_entity_poly.pdbx_strand_id
1 'polypeptide(L)'
;MQSINFLKGRRLWVVRDVRIWGLAEDAELYYLGLESVEGNTRVMFGRSSVGDSAQDIRFEELTDHIGNQLPSTIAAPRVLIRPRSQYQAYLAGEESGSGFRIARDPAAPGPISVDLFIYETGIIAKAS
;
A
#
# COMPACT_ATOMS: atom_id res chain seq x y z
N MET A 1 27.76 17.96 13.71
CA MET A 1 28.57 17.72 12.49
C MET A 1 27.63 17.21 11.41
N GLN A 2 27.06 18.12 10.61
CA GLN A 2 26.13 17.76 9.54
C GLN A 2 26.95 17.22 8.37
N SER A 3 26.82 15.92 8.07
CA SER A 3 27.63 15.26 7.05
C SER A 3 27.20 15.68 5.65
N ILE A 4 28.06 15.41 4.66
CA ILE A 4 27.89 15.63 3.22
C ILE A 4 26.59 15.02 2.63
N ASN A 5 25.85 14.23 3.42
CA ASN A 5 24.57 13.63 3.05
C ASN A 5 23.48 14.66 2.73
N PHE A 6 23.55 15.91 3.23
CA PHE A 6 22.57 16.93 2.86
C PHE A 6 22.71 17.41 1.40
N LEU A 7 23.89 17.23 0.79
CA LEU A 7 24.17 17.59 -0.62
C LEU A 7 23.76 16.50 -1.60
N LYS A 8 23.52 15.28 -1.13
CA LYS A 8 22.90 14.23 -1.92
C LYS A 8 21.41 14.56 -1.93
N GLY A 9 20.87 14.92 -3.09
CA GLY A 9 19.44 15.15 -3.25
C GLY A 9 18.60 13.99 -2.69
N ARG A 10 17.30 14.26 -2.47
CA ARG A 10 16.34 13.27 -1.97
C ARG A 10 16.49 11.93 -2.71
N ARG A 11 16.64 10.83 -1.97
CA ARG A 11 16.75 9.49 -2.57
C ARG A 11 15.44 9.18 -3.30
N LEU A 12 15.58 8.60 -4.48
CA LEU A 12 14.50 8.39 -5.43
C LEU A 12 14.72 7.09 -6.17
N TRP A 13 13.62 6.37 -6.37
CA TRP A 13 13.59 5.09 -7.04
C TRP A 13 12.46 5.09 -8.05
N VAL A 14 12.74 4.46 -9.20
CA VAL A 14 11.73 4.16 -10.20
C VAL A 14 11.63 2.65 -10.26
N VAL A 15 10.46 2.11 -9.96
CA VAL A 15 10.14 0.69 -10.02
C VAL A 15 9.16 0.50 -11.18
N ARG A 16 9.46 -0.41 -12.09
CA ARG A 16 8.67 -0.60 -13.30
C ARG A 16 7.83 -1.86 -13.23
N ASP A 17 6.71 -1.84 -13.93
CA ASP A 17 5.85 -3.01 -14.17
C ASP A 17 5.40 -3.75 -12.91
N VAL A 18 4.99 -2.99 -11.89
CA VAL A 18 4.43 -3.53 -10.66
C VAL A 18 3.01 -3.99 -10.93
N ARG A 19 2.73 -5.27 -10.67
CA ARG A 19 1.41 -5.87 -10.88
C ARG A 19 0.53 -5.68 -9.65
N ILE A 20 -0.58 -4.97 -9.84
CA ILE A 20 -1.57 -4.65 -8.81
C ILE A 20 -2.79 -5.53 -9.01
N TRP A 21 -3.06 -6.39 -8.03
CA TRP A 21 -4.23 -7.29 -8.05
C TRP A 21 -5.27 -6.94 -6.97
N GLY A 22 -4.82 -6.34 -5.85
CA GLY A 22 -5.69 -5.98 -4.73
C GLY A 22 -6.74 -4.94 -5.11
N LEU A 23 -7.95 -5.09 -4.57
CA LEU A 23 -9.04 -4.13 -4.69
C LEU A 23 -9.05 -3.22 -3.46
N ALA A 24 -9.64 -2.03 -3.58
CA ALA A 24 -9.97 -1.30 -2.35
C ALA A 24 -11.13 -2.03 -1.71
N GLU A 25 -11.13 -2.06 -0.37
CA GLU A 25 -12.16 -2.73 0.41
C GLU A 25 -13.54 -2.28 -0.06
N ASP A 26 -14.26 -3.19 -0.71
CA ASP A 26 -15.61 -2.94 -1.25
C ASP A 26 -16.56 -4.02 -0.77
N ALA A 27 -16.54 -4.27 0.55
CA ALA A 27 -17.70 -4.67 1.35
C ALA A 27 -17.28 -5.01 2.78
N GLU A 28 -17.92 -4.35 3.73
CA GLU A 28 -18.01 -4.83 5.12
C GLU A 28 -19.32 -5.60 5.27
N LEU A 29 -19.23 -6.89 5.59
CA LEU A 29 -20.37 -7.69 6.00
C LEU A 29 -20.56 -7.52 7.50
N TYR A 30 -21.64 -6.84 7.88
CA TYR A 30 -22.16 -6.87 9.23
C TYR A 30 -23.04 -8.12 9.38
N TYR A 31 -22.74 -8.95 10.37
CA TYR A 31 -23.50 -10.17 10.60
C TYR A 31 -23.91 -10.32 12.07
N LEU A 32 -25.03 -11.02 12.25
CA LEU A 32 -25.55 -11.41 13.55
C LEU A 32 -25.48 -12.95 13.62
N GLY A 33 -24.65 -13.44 14.52
CA GLY A 33 -24.47 -14.87 14.78
C GLY A 33 -25.30 -15.30 15.98
N LEU A 34 -25.89 -16.49 15.91
CA LEU A 34 -26.46 -17.19 17.05
C LEU A 34 -25.61 -18.41 17.32
N GLU A 35 -25.15 -18.56 18.55
CA GLU A 35 -24.46 -19.76 18.99
C GLU A 35 -25.21 -20.37 20.16
N SER A 36 -25.53 -21.66 20.03
CA SER A 36 -26.22 -22.42 21.06
C SER A 36 -25.30 -23.52 21.59
N VAL A 37 -24.95 -23.45 22.86
CA VAL A 37 -24.12 -24.44 23.56
C VAL A 37 -24.86 -24.85 24.82
N GLU A 38 -25.13 -26.15 24.96
CA GLU A 38 -25.80 -26.75 26.14
C GLU A 38 -27.10 -26.04 26.56
N GLY A 39 -27.92 -25.63 25.59
CA GLY A 39 -29.21 -24.96 25.83
C GLY A 39 -29.11 -23.47 26.13
N ASN A 40 -27.90 -22.91 26.24
CA ASN A 40 -27.69 -21.46 26.30
C ASN A 40 -27.48 -20.90 24.90
N THR A 41 -28.26 -19.89 24.52
CA THR A 41 -28.12 -19.21 23.23
C THR A 41 -27.52 -17.82 23.45
N ARG A 42 -26.39 -17.55 22.78
CA ARG A 42 -25.79 -16.21 22.74
C ARG A 42 -25.96 -15.57 21.37
N VAL A 43 -26.22 -14.26 21.37
CA VAL A 43 -26.25 -13.41 20.18
C VAL A 43 -24.89 -12.73 20.06
N MET A 44 -24.29 -12.83 18.89
CA MET A 44 -23.01 -12.20 18.57
C MET A 44 -23.20 -11.21 17.43
N PHE A 45 -22.64 -10.01 17.59
CA PHE A 45 -22.51 -9.05 16.50
C PHE A 45 -21.08 -9.10 15.99
N GLY A 46 -20.93 -9.29 14.69
CA GLY A 46 -19.63 -9.37 14.04
C GLY A 46 -19.57 -8.48 12.81
N ARG A 47 -18.35 -8.06 12.49
CA ARG A 47 -18.03 -7.52 11.18
C ARG A 47 -17.00 -8.43 10.52
N SER A 48 -17.17 -8.68 9.23
CA SER A 48 -16.16 -9.31 8.40
C SER A 48 -15.96 -8.46 7.17
N SER A 49 -14.72 -8.11 6.85
CA SER A 49 -14.41 -7.63 5.51
C SER A 49 -14.66 -8.79 4.54
N VAL A 50 -15.43 -8.57 3.48
CA VAL A 50 -15.71 -9.57 2.44
C VAL A 50 -15.28 -8.98 1.10
N GLY A 51 -14.07 -9.30 0.66
CA GLY A 51 -13.51 -8.80 -0.59
C GLY A 51 -12.00 -9.01 -0.66
N ASP A 52 -11.43 -8.88 -1.86
CA ASP A 52 -9.98 -8.84 -2.05
C ASP A 52 -9.41 -7.64 -1.28
N SER A 53 -8.48 -7.89 -0.37
CA SER A 53 -7.81 -6.83 0.39
C SER A 53 -6.91 -6.00 -0.53
N ALA A 54 -6.77 -4.72 -0.20
CA ALA A 54 -5.72 -3.90 -0.80
C ALA A 54 -4.37 -4.63 -0.67
N GLN A 55 -3.56 -4.55 -1.72
CA GLN A 55 -2.29 -5.25 -1.77
C GLN A 55 -1.27 -4.50 -0.91
N ASP A 56 -0.72 -5.19 0.09
CA ASP A 56 0.44 -4.73 0.83
C ASP A 56 1.70 -4.94 -0.02
N ILE A 57 2.50 -3.87 -0.19
CA ILE A 57 3.79 -3.93 -0.87
C ILE A 57 4.87 -3.44 0.10
N ARG A 58 5.87 -4.28 0.33
CA ARG A 58 7.06 -3.91 1.12
C ARG A 58 8.15 -3.36 0.21
N PHE A 59 8.90 -2.36 0.70
CA PHE A 59 9.99 -1.80 -0.10
C PHE A 59 11.09 -2.83 -0.39
N GLU A 60 11.37 -3.74 0.54
CA GLU A 60 12.36 -4.80 0.34
C GLU A 60 12.02 -5.77 -0.80
N GLU A 61 10.75 -5.87 -1.20
CA GLU A 61 10.31 -6.74 -2.30
C GLU A 61 10.48 -6.07 -3.68
N LEU A 62 10.77 -4.77 -3.70
CA LEU A 62 10.85 -3.98 -4.92
C LEU A 62 12.28 -3.89 -5.46
N THR A 63 12.38 -3.93 -6.78
CA THR A 63 13.64 -3.73 -7.52
C THR A 63 13.50 -2.50 -8.41
N ASP A 64 14.46 -1.59 -8.35
CA ASP A 64 14.47 -0.41 -9.20
C ASP A 64 14.70 -0.77 -10.69
N HIS A 65 14.50 0.19 -11.57
CA HIS A 65 14.68 0.03 -13.02
C HIS A 65 16.12 -0.30 -13.47
N ILE A 66 17.10 -0.23 -12.56
CA ILE A 66 18.52 -0.54 -12.81
C ILE A 66 18.86 -1.94 -12.27
N GLY A 67 17.98 -2.55 -11.49
CA GLY A 67 18.15 -3.88 -10.91
C GLY A 67 18.57 -3.89 -9.44
N ASN A 68 18.58 -2.74 -8.75
CA ASN A 68 18.90 -2.69 -7.33
C ASN A 68 17.66 -2.94 -6.48
N GLN A 69 17.80 -3.77 -5.46
CA GLN A 69 16.75 -3.93 -4.45
C GLN A 69 16.60 -2.65 -3.62
N LEU A 70 15.36 -2.27 -3.35
CA LEU A 70 15.07 -1.13 -2.48
C LEU A 70 15.41 -1.47 -1.01
N PRO A 71 15.76 -0.48 -0.19
CA PRO A 71 15.97 -0.69 1.24
C PRO A 71 14.67 -1.10 1.92
N SER A 72 14.75 -1.92 2.96
CA SER A 72 13.58 -2.37 3.73
C SER A 72 12.87 -1.23 4.47
N THR A 73 13.57 -0.11 4.72
CA THR A 73 12.98 1.10 5.28
C THR A 73 13.40 2.36 4.51
N ILE A 74 12.44 3.26 4.31
CA ILE A 74 12.58 4.55 3.64
C ILE A 74 12.02 5.63 4.57
N ALA A 75 12.76 6.72 4.79
CA ALA A 75 12.34 7.77 5.71
C ALA A 75 11.34 8.72 5.06
N ALA A 76 10.12 8.82 5.63
CA ALA A 76 9.01 9.62 5.10
C ALA A 76 8.83 9.40 3.57
N PRO A 77 8.48 8.16 3.17
CA PRO A 77 8.35 7.83 1.76
C PRO A 77 7.10 8.47 1.17
N ARG A 78 7.18 8.83 -0.09
CA ARG A 78 6.02 9.13 -0.93
C ARG A 78 6.05 8.29 -2.19
N VAL A 79 4.89 7.80 -2.57
CA VAL A 79 4.72 6.90 -3.71
C VAL A 79 3.79 7.58 -4.73
N LEU A 80 4.32 7.85 -5.91
CA LEU A 80 3.53 8.30 -7.05
C LEU A 80 3.32 7.13 -8.01
N ILE A 81 2.07 6.91 -8.37
CA ILE A 81 1.65 5.82 -9.24
C ILE A 81 1.50 6.37 -10.65
N ARG A 82 2.16 5.72 -11.61
CA ARG A 82 1.97 6.00 -13.03
C ARG A 82 1.26 4.80 -13.68
N PRO A 83 0.01 4.95 -14.11
CA PRO A 83 -0.72 3.89 -14.81
C PRO A 83 -0.03 3.53 -16.13
N ARG A 84 -0.02 2.24 -16.46
CA ARG A 84 0.35 1.74 -17.80
C ARG A 84 -0.84 1.26 -18.63
N SER A 85 -2.04 1.38 -18.08
CA SER A 85 -3.31 1.02 -18.73
C SER A 85 -4.34 2.13 -18.54
N GLN A 86 -5.52 1.97 -19.12
CA GLN A 86 -6.66 2.88 -18.91
C GLN A 86 -7.22 2.84 -17.47
N TYR A 87 -6.96 1.76 -16.74
CA TYR A 87 -7.39 1.58 -15.36
C TYR A 87 -6.36 2.14 -14.39
N GLN A 88 -6.84 2.79 -13.34
CA GLN A 88 -6.03 3.45 -12.33
C GLN A 88 -5.67 2.49 -11.18
N ALA A 89 -4.58 2.81 -10.49
CA ALA A 89 -4.32 2.29 -9.15
C ALA A 89 -4.13 3.46 -8.19
N TYR A 90 -4.44 3.25 -6.91
CA TYR A 90 -4.39 4.27 -5.89
C TYR A 90 -3.89 3.67 -4.57
N LEU A 91 -3.29 4.52 -3.74
CA LEU A 91 -2.86 4.14 -2.41
C LEU A 91 -4.09 3.94 -1.52
N ALA A 92 -4.17 2.77 -0.89
CA ALA A 92 -5.24 2.41 0.03
C ALA A 92 -4.81 2.71 1.48
N GLY A 93 -4.59 4.01 1.75
CA GLY A 93 -4.06 4.50 3.02
C GLY A 93 -2.77 5.29 2.86
N GLU A 94 -2.11 5.58 3.97
CA GLU A 94 -0.83 6.30 3.99
C GLU A 94 0.37 5.38 3.78
N GLU A 95 1.45 5.92 3.23
CA GLU A 95 2.72 5.22 3.16
C GLU A 95 3.38 5.14 4.55
N SER A 96 3.90 3.96 4.87
CA SER A 96 4.68 3.72 6.08
C SER A 96 6.18 3.69 5.75
N GLY A 97 7.03 3.73 6.78
CA GLY A 97 8.48 3.62 6.59
C GLY A 97 8.94 2.31 5.94
N SER A 98 8.14 1.23 5.97
CA SER A 98 8.49 -0.10 5.44
C SER A 98 7.75 -0.51 4.17
N GLY A 99 6.71 0.23 3.78
CA GLY A 99 5.88 -0.12 2.63
C GLY A 99 4.58 0.68 2.57
N PHE A 100 3.66 0.24 1.72
CA PHE A 100 2.40 0.92 1.48
C PHE A 100 1.34 -0.07 1.01
N ARG A 101 0.07 0.34 1.11
CA ARG A 101 -1.07 -0.40 0.58
C ARG A 101 -1.52 0.22 -0.74
N ILE A 102 -1.79 -0.61 -1.73
CA ILE A 102 -2.21 -0.17 -3.07
C ILE A 102 -3.38 -1.02 -3.57
N ALA A 103 -4.29 -0.38 -4.28
CA ALA A 103 -5.46 -1.01 -4.87
C ALA A 103 -5.60 -0.60 -6.33
N ARG A 104 -6.15 -1.49 -7.15
CA ARG A 104 -6.58 -1.19 -8.52
C ARG A 104 -8.03 -0.71 -8.54
N ASP A 105 -8.38 -0.01 -9.61
CA ASP A 105 -9.77 0.29 -9.96
C ASP A 105 -10.61 -1.01 -10.04
N PRO A 106 -11.74 -1.10 -9.30
CA PRO A 106 -12.67 -2.23 -9.37
C PRO A 106 -13.23 -2.47 -10.78
N ALA A 107 -13.32 -1.44 -11.62
CA ALA A 107 -13.77 -1.57 -13.01
C ALA A 107 -12.75 -2.31 -13.90
N ALA A 108 -11.51 -2.53 -13.44
CA ALA A 108 -10.53 -3.30 -14.19
C ALA A 108 -10.93 -4.78 -14.27
N PRO A 109 -10.88 -5.42 -15.45
CA PRO A 109 -11.28 -6.82 -15.65
C PRO A 109 -10.31 -7.82 -14.99
N GLY A 110 -9.20 -7.36 -14.42
CA GLY A 110 -8.20 -8.17 -13.76
C GLY A 110 -7.05 -7.31 -13.20
N PRO A 111 -5.93 -7.95 -12.82
CA PRO A 111 -4.75 -7.24 -12.35
C PRO A 111 -4.20 -6.27 -13.40
N ILE A 112 -3.68 -5.14 -12.94
CA ILE A 112 -3.14 -4.08 -13.80
C ILE A 112 -1.67 -3.84 -13.50
N SER A 113 -0.91 -3.35 -14.49
CA SER A 113 0.49 -2.96 -14.30
C SER A 113 0.62 -1.44 -14.13
N VAL A 114 1.47 -1.03 -13.20
CA VAL A 114 1.82 0.38 -12.97
C VAL A 114 3.34 0.54 -12.83
N ASP A 115 3.85 1.73 -13.13
CA ASP A 115 5.17 2.12 -12.67
C ASP A 115 5.02 2.90 -11.35
N LEU A 116 5.97 2.73 -10.44
CA LEU A 116 6.02 3.47 -9.19
C LEU A 116 7.22 4.40 -9.16
N PHE A 117 6.99 5.60 -8.66
CA PHE A 117 8.02 6.57 -8.38
C PHE A 117 8.03 6.84 -6.88
N ILE A 118 9.07 6.35 -6.21
CA ILE A 118 9.19 6.35 -4.76
C ILE A 118 10.31 7.32 -4.39
N TYR A 119 10.08 8.21 -3.43
CA TYR A 119 11.11 9.14 -2.99
C TYR A 119 11.00 9.51 -1.51
N GLU A 120 12.13 9.92 -0.93
CA GLU A 120 12.20 10.41 0.45
C GLU A 120 11.90 11.92 0.48
N THR A 121 10.89 12.35 1.24
CA THR A 121 10.64 13.80 1.43
C THR A 121 11.58 14.46 2.45
N GLY A 122 12.27 13.66 3.27
CA GLY A 122 13.01 14.14 4.43
C GLY A 122 12.07 14.59 5.57
N ILE A 123 12.62 14.79 6.78
CA ILE A 123 11.85 15.29 7.93
C ILE A 123 11.52 16.75 7.66
N ILE A 124 10.25 17.06 7.36
CA ILE A 124 9.73 18.42 7.50
C ILE A 124 9.55 18.60 9.00
N ALA A 125 10.52 19.23 9.66
CA ALA A 125 10.28 19.75 11.00
C ALA A 125 9.10 20.72 10.87
N LYS A 126 7.93 20.34 11.40
CA LYS A 126 6.84 21.31 11.56
C LYS A 126 7.40 22.41 12.46
N ALA A 127 7.55 23.61 11.91
CA ALA A 127 7.81 24.80 12.70
C ALA A 127 6.60 24.95 13.64
N SER A 128 6.84 24.65 14.91
CA SER A 128 5.96 25.00 16.04
C SER A 128 5.88 26.49 16.20
#